data_AF-A0AAE4KZ61-F1
#
_entry.id   AF-A0AAE4KZ61-F1
#
_cell.length_a   1.000
_cell.length_b   1.000
_cell.length_c   1.000
_cell.angle_alpha   90.00
_cell.angle_beta   90.00
_cell.angle_gamma   90.00
#
_symmetry.space_group_name_H-M   'P 1'
#
loop_
_entity.id
_entity.type
_entity.pdbx_description
1 polymer ?
#
loop_
_entity_poly.entity_id
_entity_poly.type
_entity_poly.pdbx_seq_one_letter_code
_entity_poly.pdbx_strand_id
1 'polypeptide(L)'
;MEIKVYKDGSKIESKIVGLTLRQFLALLLIGTVTIFMILNSFFFHIDALFFELPLIVSLFIGLFFFLIKINGLPSDHWFKLKRAYLHKPKKRTYQTERIVNYERKEFIQSKKVKETATFDQNREATVESVKKECTEGEK
;
A
#
# COMPACT_ATOMS: atom_id res chain seq x y z
N MET A 1 27.33 10.22 11.42
CA MET A 1 26.63 11.34 10.76
C MET A 1 25.14 11.13 10.98
N GLU A 2 24.56 11.81 11.97
CA GLU A 2 23.12 11.69 12.27
C GLU A 2 22.35 12.64 11.36
N ILE A 3 21.64 12.08 10.38
CA ILE A 3 20.76 12.85 9.50
C ILE A 3 19.51 13.21 10.30
N LYS A 4 19.48 14.43 10.86
CA LYS A 4 18.27 14.98 11.47
C LYS A 4 17.31 15.38 10.35
N VAL A 5 16.42 14.46 9.98
CA VAL A 5 15.31 14.73 9.06
C VAL A 5 14.29 15.58 9.82
N TYR A 6 14.06 16.81 9.37
CA TYR A 6 13.03 17.68 9.91
C TYR A 6 11.66 17.03 9.71
N LYS A 7 10.91 16.87 10.81
CA LYS A 7 9.57 16.31 10.78
C LYS A 7 8.64 17.38 10.21
N ASP A 8 8.14 17.17 9.00
CA ASP A 8 7.21 18.09 8.33
C ASP A 8 6.04 18.46 9.27
N GLY A 9 5.93 19.74 9.59
CA GLY A 9 4.84 20.28 10.42
C GLY A 9 3.46 20.03 9.81
N SER A 10 3.38 19.90 8.48
CA SER A 10 2.15 19.57 7.75
C SER A 10 1.65 18.14 7.99
N LYS A 11 2.49 17.24 8.52
CA LYS A 11 2.12 15.87 8.92
C LYS A 11 1.80 15.73 10.41
N ILE A 12 1.87 16.82 11.17
CA ILE A 12 1.52 16.79 12.60
C ILE A 12 0.00 16.92 12.69
N GLU A 13 -0.68 15.80 12.96
CA GLU A 13 -2.11 15.80 13.22
C GLU A 13 -2.42 16.81 14.34
N SER A 14 -3.36 17.71 14.08
CA SER A 14 -3.81 18.69 15.07
C SER A 14 -4.41 17.94 16.27
N LYS A 15 -3.73 18.05 17.41
CA LYS A 15 -4.19 17.49 18.68
C LYS A 15 -5.01 18.56 19.39
N ILE A 16 -6.27 18.27 19.70
CA ILE A 16 -7.07 19.11 20.58
C ILE A 16 -6.76 18.66 22.00
N VAL A 17 -6.11 19.51 22.79
CA VAL A 17 -5.74 19.22 24.19
C VAL A 17 -4.90 17.93 24.31
N GLY A 18 -3.95 17.72 23.40
CA GLY A 18 -3.06 16.54 23.41
C GLY A 18 -3.72 15.22 22.99
N LEU A 19 -5.04 15.20 22.84
CA LEU A 19 -5.82 14.06 22.35
C LEU A 19 -6.02 14.15 20.83
N THR A 20 -6.00 12.99 20.18
CA THR A 20 -6.45 12.91 18.79
C THR A 20 -7.96 13.10 18.73
N LEU A 21 -8.48 13.75 17.68
CA LEU A 21 -9.92 13.96 17.47
C LEU A 21 -10.76 12.68 17.64
N ARG A 22 -10.18 11.52 17.30
CA ARG A 22 -10.81 10.21 17.44
C ARG A 22 -10.96 9.77 18.89
N GLN A 23 -9.96 10.03 19.73
CA GLN A 23 -10.04 9.77 21.16
C GLN A 23 -11.08 10.68 21.83
N PHE A 24 -11.19 11.93 21.37
CA PHE A 24 -12.24 12.83 21.82
C PHE A 24 -13.63 12.31 21.44
N LEU A 25 -13.83 11.85 20.20
CA LEU A 25 -15.10 11.22 19.79
C LEU A 25 -15.42 9.94 20.59
N ALA A 26 -14.40 9.14 20.91
CA ALA A 26 -14.58 7.97 21.78
C ALA A 26 -15.06 8.36 23.18
N LEU A 27 -14.48 9.41 23.77
CA LEU A 27 -14.91 9.95 25.06
C LEU A 27 -16.34 10.49 25.01
N LEU A 28 -16.68 11.22 23.95
CA LEU A 28 -18.04 11.72 23.73
C LEU A 28 -19.04 10.55 23.66
N LEU A 29 -18.70 9.51 22.91
CA LEU A 29 -19.53 8.31 22.78
C LEU A 29 -19.75 7.61 24.12
N ILE A 30 -18.69 7.42 24.92
CA ILE A 30 -18.81 6.87 26.29
C ILE A 30 -19.75 7.75 27.12
N GLY A 31 -19.56 9.07 27.08
CA GLY A 31 -20.40 10.02 27.81
C GLY A 31 -21.87 9.97 27.42
N THR A 32 -22.18 9.84 26.12
CA THR A 32 -23.57 9.71 25.67
C THR A 32 -24.22 8.43 26.18
N VAL A 33 -23.53 7.29 26.11
CA VAL A 33 -24.07 6.01 26.57
C VAL A 33 -24.30 6.00 28.07
N THR A 34 -23.38 6.55 28.86
CA THR A 34 -23.57 6.65 30.32
C THR A 34 -24.74 7.55 30.68
N ILE A 35 -24.92 8.68 29.99
CA ILE A 35 -26.09 9.55 30.19
C ILE A 35 -27.38 8.79 29.87
N PHE A 36 -27.44 8.04 28.77
CA PHE A 36 -28.60 7.23 28.42
C PHE A 36 -28.90 6.12 29.43
N MET A 37 -27.87 5.47 29.99
CA MET A 37 -28.05 4.49 31.06
C MET A 37 -28.62 5.12 32.33
N ILE A 38 -28.12 6.30 32.72
CA ILE A 38 -28.65 7.06 33.85
C ILE A 38 -30.12 7.43 33.60
N LEU A 39 -30.44 7.97 32.42
CA LEU A 39 -31.82 8.30 32.02
C LEU A 39 -32.75 7.09 32.07
N ASN A 40 -32.31 5.92 31.62
CA ASN A 40 -33.12 4.71 31.69
C ASN A 40 -33.38 4.26 33.13
N SER A 41 -32.35 4.37 33.98
CA SER A 41 -32.46 4.03 35.41
C SER A 41 -33.45 4.93 36.15
N PHE A 42 -33.52 6.23 35.80
CA PHE A 42 -34.36 7.20 36.52
C PHE A 42 -35.73 7.48 35.91
N PHE A 43 -35.90 7.38 34.59
CA PHE A 43 -37.11 7.83 33.91
C PHE A 43 -37.84 6.75 33.12
N PHE A 44 -37.10 5.97 32.31
CA PHE A 44 -37.75 5.09 31.34
C PHE A 44 -38.06 3.70 31.89
N HIS A 45 -37.23 3.17 32.80
CA HIS A 45 -37.36 1.82 33.38
C HIS A 45 -37.63 0.74 32.32
N ILE A 46 -37.03 0.87 31.14
CA ILE A 46 -37.17 -0.12 30.07
C ILE A 46 -36.32 -1.33 30.44
N ASP A 47 -36.84 -2.52 30.14
CA ASP A 47 -36.13 -3.79 30.34
C ASP A 47 -34.71 -3.74 29.78
N ALA A 48 -33.76 -4.17 30.61
CA ALA A 48 -32.33 -4.15 30.32
C ALA A 48 -31.97 -4.87 29.01
N LEU A 49 -32.70 -5.94 28.67
CA LEU A 49 -32.44 -6.73 27.47
C LEU A 49 -32.69 -5.92 26.18
N PHE A 50 -33.69 -5.04 26.18
CA PHE A 50 -34.04 -4.23 25.01
C PHE A 50 -33.32 -2.89 24.97
N PHE A 51 -32.90 -2.37 26.12
CA PHE A 51 -32.28 -1.05 26.19
C PHE A 51 -30.75 -1.10 26.37
N GLU A 52 -30.27 -1.84 27.36
CA GLU A 52 -28.85 -1.86 27.70
C GLU A 52 -28.03 -2.68 26.71
N LEU A 53 -28.55 -3.81 26.27
CA LEU A 53 -27.87 -4.73 25.35
C LEU A 53 -27.47 -4.04 24.02
N PRO A 54 -28.38 -3.39 23.28
CA PRO A 54 -27.99 -2.67 22.07
C PRO A 54 -27.08 -1.47 22.36
N LEU A 55 -27.25 -0.79 23.49
CA LEU A 55 -26.36 0.32 23.89
C LEU A 55 -24.92 -0.17 24.10
N ILE A 56 -24.72 -1.25 24.84
CA ILE A 56 -23.40 -1.84 25.10
C ILE A 56 -22.77 -2.34 23.80
N VAL A 57 -23.54 -3.00 22.93
CA VAL A 57 -23.05 -3.46 21.62
C VAL A 57 -22.64 -2.26 20.76
N SER A 58 -23.46 -1.20 20.71
CA SER A 58 -23.14 0.03 19.98
C SER A 58 -21.87 0.69 20.52
N LEU A 59 -21.68 0.68 21.84
CA LEU A 59 -20.50 1.21 22.51
C LEU A 59 -19.25 0.44 22.12
N PHE A 60 -19.31 -0.89 22.13
CA PHE A 60 -18.20 -1.75 21.71
C PHE A 60 -17.80 -1.49 20.25
N ILE A 61 -18.79 -1.40 19.36
CA ILE A 61 -18.55 -1.12 17.94
C ILE A 61 -17.94 0.27 17.76
N GLY A 62 -18.50 1.29 18.42
CA GLY A 62 -18.00 2.66 18.36
C GLY A 62 -16.55 2.76 18.84
N LEU A 63 -16.24 2.20 20.01
CA LEU A 63 -14.88 2.17 20.55
C LEU A 63 -13.91 1.43 19.63
N PHE A 64 -14.32 0.31 19.06
CA PHE A 64 -13.51 -0.43 18.09
C PHE A 64 -13.12 0.46 16.90
N PHE A 65 -14.07 1.22 16.35
CA PHE A 65 -13.79 2.12 15.23
C PHE A 65 -12.91 3.32 15.63
N PHE A 66 -13.06 3.88 16.82
CA PHE A 66 -12.31 5.07 17.22
C PHE A 66 -10.90 4.76 17.73
N LEU A 67 -10.69 3.66 18.44
CA LEU A 67 -9.44 3.36 19.13
C LEU A 67 -8.52 2.42 18.37
N ILE A 68 -9.06 1.48 17.58
CA ILE A 68 -8.24 0.46 16.94
C ILE A 68 -7.71 0.96 15.60
N LYS A 69 -6.40 0.87 15.45
CA LYS A 69 -5.71 1.05 14.18
C LYS A 69 -5.34 -0.33 13.62
N ILE A 70 -5.72 -0.59 12.37
CA ILE A 70 -5.39 -1.84 11.68
C ILE A 70 -4.30 -1.50 10.66
N ASN A 71 -3.15 -2.18 10.75
CA ASN A 71 -1.98 -1.94 9.89
C ASN A 71 -1.50 -0.48 9.86
N GLY A 72 -1.58 0.22 11.00
CA GLY A 72 -1.17 1.62 11.11
C GLY A 72 -2.17 2.63 10.50
N LEU A 73 -3.22 2.14 9.85
CA LEU A 73 -4.32 2.97 9.38
C LEU A 73 -5.46 3.05 10.41
N PRO A 74 -6.16 4.18 10.46
CA PRO A 74 -7.54 4.22 10.91
C PRO A 74 -8.38 3.01 10.49
N SER A 75 -9.11 2.40 11.43
CA SER A 75 -10.03 1.28 11.11
C SER A 75 -11.05 1.66 10.03
N ASP A 76 -11.67 2.84 10.12
CA ASP A 76 -12.64 3.32 9.12
C ASP A 76 -12.06 3.40 7.70
N HIS A 77 -10.83 3.92 7.58
CA HIS A 77 -10.13 4.01 6.31
C HIS A 77 -9.73 2.61 5.81
N TRP A 78 -9.26 1.75 6.71
CA TRP A 78 -8.92 0.37 6.38
C TRP A 78 -10.13 -0.40 5.84
N PHE A 79 -11.29 -0.29 6.49
CA PHE A 79 -12.53 -0.91 6.01
C PHE A 79 -13.00 -0.34 4.68
N LYS A 80 -12.94 0.97 4.48
CA LYS A 80 -13.25 1.60 3.18
C LYS A 80 -12.33 1.06 2.07
N LEU A 81 -11.03 0.98 2.33
CA LEU A 81 -10.05 0.47 1.39
C LEU A 81 -10.26 -1.02 1.09
N LYS A 82 -10.51 -1.83 2.12
CA LYS A 82 -10.78 -3.26 1.99
C LYS A 82 -12.08 -3.52 1.23
N ARG A 83 -13.13 -2.75 1.50
CA ARG A 83 -14.40 -2.78 0.77
C ARG A 83 -14.20 -2.41 -0.70
N ALA A 84 -13.50 -1.32 -0.97
CA ALA A 84 -13.16 -0.93 -2.34
C ALA A 84 -12.33 -2.00 -3.06
N TYR A 85 -11.39 -2.64 -2.37
CA TYR A 85 -10.59 -3.74 -2.92
C TYR A 85 -11.45 -4.97 -3.24
N LEU A 86 -12.37 -5.35 -2.35
CA LEU A 86 -13.28 -6.49 -2.54
C LEU A 86 -14.26 -6.27 -3.70
N HIS A 87 -14.78 -5.05 -3.86
CA HIS A 87 -15.72 -4.71 -4.93
C HIS A 87 -15.06 -4.34 -6.25
N LYS A 88 -13.73 -4.15 -6.29
CA LYS A 88 -13.04 -3.92 -7.56
C LYS A 88 -13.14 -5.19 -8.40
N PRO A 89 -13.73 -5.13 -9.61
CA PRO A 89 -13.72 -6.28 -10.50
C PRO A 89 -12.25 -6.61 -10.81
N LYS A 90 -11.85 -7.86 -10.54
CA LYS A 90 -10.53 -8.36 -10.96
C LYS A 90 -10.49 -8.33 -12.48
N LYS A 91 -10.01 -7.23 -13.07
CA LYS A 91 -9.58 -7.24 -14.47
C LYS A 91 -8.43 -8.22 -14.54
N ARG A 92 -8.71 -9.45 -14.98
CA ARG A 92 -7.66 -10.39 -15.35
C ARG A 92 -7.00 -9.80 -16.59
N THR A 93 -5.95 -9.03 -16.40
CA THR A 93 -5.02 -8.67 -17.47
C THR A 93 -4.20 -9.91 -17.81
N TYR A 94 -4.86 -10.94 -18.32
CA TYR A 94 -4.18 -11.73 -19.32
C TYR A 94 -4.21 -10.83 -20.55
N GLN A 95 -3.11 -10.11 -20.77
CA GLN A 95 -2.80 -9.75 -22.13
C GLN A 95 -2.64 -11.10 -22.84
N THR A 96 -3.69 -11.54 -23.53
CA THR A 96 -3.48 -12.41 -24.68
C THR A 96 -2.69 -11.55 -25.64
N GLU A 97 -1.36 -11.54 -25.47
CA GLU A 97 -0.47 -11.27 -26.57
C GLU A 97 -1.05 -12.08 -27.72
N ARG A 98 -1.49 -11.39 -28.77
CA ARG A 98 -1.91 -12.07 -29.99
C ARG A 98 -0.71 -12.89 -30.40
N ILE A 99 -0.73 -14.18 -30.08
CA ILE A 99 0.18 -15.15 -30.66
C ILE A 99 -0.20 -15.16 -32.12
N VAL A 100 0.49 -14.36 -32.92
CA VAL A 100 0.37 -14.39 -34.37
C VAL A 100 1.00 -15.71 -34.77
N ASN A 101 0.15 -16.69 -35.08
CA ASN A 101 0.61 -17.95 -35.63
C ASN A 101 1.11 -17.67 -37.05
N TYR A 102 2.42 -17.52 -37.19
CA TYR A 102 3.05 -17.41 -38.50
C TYR A 102 3.02 -18.78 -39.18
N GLU A 103 2.42 -18.87 -40.36
CA GLU A 103 2.56 -20.06 -41.19
C GLU A 103 3.98 -20.12 -41.76
N ARG A 104 4.54 -21.34 -41.92
CA ARG A 104 5.90 -21.56 -42.47
C ARG A 104 6.12 -20.91 -43.86
N LYS A 105 5.03 -20.57 -44.56
CA LYS A 105 5.00 -19.92 -45.87
C LYS A 105 5.23 -18.41 -45.83
N GLU A 106 5.03 -17.78 -44.67
CA GLU A 106 5.23 -16.33 -44.47
C GLU A 106 6.69 -15.99 -44.13
N PHE A 107 7.52 -17.01 -43.86
CA PHE A 107 8.93 -16.86 -43.56
C PHE A 107 9.74 -16.69 -44.84
N ILE A 108 9.77 -15.48 -45.39
CA ILE A 108 10.71 -15.13 -46.45
C ILE A 108 12.10 -15.01 -45.82
N GLN A 109 12.96 -16.02 -45.99
CA GLN A 109 14.39 -15.93 -45.65
C GLN A 109 15.07 -14.95 -46.62
N SER A 110 14.85 -13.65 -46.45
CA SER A 110 15.57 -12.64 -47.19
C SER A 110 16.89 -12.29 -46.48
N LYS A 111 17.98 -12.65 -47.17
CA LYS A 111 19.39 -12.30 -46.94
C LYS A 111 20.05 -12.83 -45.67
N LYS A 112 21.01 -13.74 -45.90
CA LYS A 112 22.21 -13.88 -45.06
C LYS A 112 22.92 -12.52 -45.02
N VAL A 113 22.63 -11.71 -44.01
CA VAL A 113 23.56 -10.65 -43.60
C VAL A 113 24.70 -11.37 -42.89
N LYS A 114 25.89 -11.39 -43.50
CA LYS A 114 27.12 -11.79 -42.82
C LYS A 114 27.52 -10.67 -41.85
N GLU A 115 26.86 -10.57 -40.71
CA GLU A 115 27.40 -9.85 -39.56
C GLU A 115 28.38 -10.79 -38.82
N THR A 116 29.53 -11.03 -39.44
CA THR A 116 30.64 -11.74 -38.77
C THR A 116 32.00 -11.29 -39.31
N ALA A 117 32.12 -10.04 -39.76
CA ALA A 117 33.42 -9.45 -40.09
C ALA A 117 33.85 -8.37 -39.07
N THR A 118 32.90 -7.75 -38.37
CA THR A 118 33.17 -6.66 -37.42
C THR A 118 33.45 -7.12 -35.99
N PHE A 119 33.16 -8.38 -35.63
CA PHE A 119 33.48 -8.90 -34.29
C PHE A 119 34.93 -9.40 -34.18
N ASP A 120 35.46 -10.04 -35.22
CA ASP A 120 36.82 -10.59 -35.21
C ASP A 120 37.89 -9.49 -35.29
N GLN A 121 37.68 -8.44 -36.09
CA GLN A 121 38.60 -7.29 -36.17
C GLN A 121 38.67 -6.48 -34.87
N ASN A 122 37.56 -6.33 -34.14
CA ASN A 122 37.55 -5.62 -32.86
C ASN A 122 38.22 -6.45 -31.75
N ARG A 123 38.11 -7.78 -31.80
CA ARG A 123 38.79 -8.67 -30.85
C ARG A 123 40.31 -8.67 -31.07
N GLU A 124 40.78 -8.68 -32.31
CA GLU A 124 42.22 -8.61 -32.63
C GLU A 124 42.83 -7.26 -32.21
N ALA A 125 42.14 -6.15 -32.48
CA ALA A 125 42.57 -4.81 -32.05
C ALA A 125 42.61 -4.65 -30.51
N THR A 126 41.67 -5.28 -29.79
CA THR A 126 41.64 -5.23 -28.31
C THR A 126 42.73 -6.12 -27.68
N VAL A 127 43.09 -7.23 -28.32
CA VAL A 127 44.19 -8.09 -27.83
C VAL A 127 45.55 -7.44 -28.08
N GLU A 128 45.71 -6.70 -29.20
CA GLU A 128 46.95 -6.00 -29.52
C GLU A 128 47.18 -4.75 -28.65
N SER A 129 46.12 -4.04 -28.23
CA SER A 129 46.23 -2.90 -27.30
C SER A 129 46.59 -3.35 -25.88
N VAL A 130 46.00 -4.44 -25.39
CA VAL A 130 46.31 -5.00 -24.05
C VAL A 130 47.74 -5.53 -23.99
N LYS A 131 48.27 -6.10 -25.08
CA LYS A 131 49.64 -6.61 -25.12
C LYS A 131 50.70 -5.49 -25.09
N LYS A 132 50.39 -4.31 -25.62
CA LYS A 132 51.29 -3.13 -25.59
C LYS A 132 51.36 -2.49 -24.19
N GLU A 133 50.23 -2.39 -23.49
CA GLU A 133 50.19 -1.86 -22.12
C GLU A 133 50.94 -2.75 -21.11
N CYS A 134 50.88 -4.08 -21.26
CA CYS A 134 51.61 -4.98 -20.36
C CYS A 134 53.14 -4.98 -20.56
N THR A 135 53.66 -4.50 -21.69
CA THR A 135 55.11 -4.41 -21.95
C THR A 135 55.74 -3.06 -21.61
N GLU A 136 54.94 -2.01 -21.38
CA GLU A 136 55.43 -0.69 -20.96
C GLU A 136 55.33 -0.43 -19.45
N GLY A 137 54.69 -1.32 -18.69
CA GLY A 137 54.61 -1.25 -17.22
C GLY A 137 55.74 -1.94 -16.45
N GLU A 138 56.73 -2.53 -17.14
CA GLU A 138 57.83 -3.29 -16.54
C GLU A 138 59.22 -2.70 -16.91
N LYS A 139 59.36 -1.38 -16.77
CA LYS A 139 60.65 -0.67 -16.75
C LYS A 139 60.70 0.37 -15.64
#